data_AF-A0A7V1VZY5-F1
#
_entry.id   AF-A0A7V1VZY5-F1
#
_cell.length_a   1.000
_cell.length_b   1.000
_cell.length_c   1.000
_cell.angle_alpha   90.00
_cell.angle_beta   90.00
_cell.angle_gamma   90.00
#
_symmetry.space_group_name_H-M   'P 1'
#
loop_
_entity.id
_entity.type
_entity.pdbx_description
1 polymer ?
#
loop_
_entity_poly.entity_id
_entity_poly.type
_entity_poly.pdbx_seq_one_letter_code
_entity_poly.pdbx_strand_id
1 'polypeptide(L)'
;MTASTPREVTVSDVISELFRHNLWANLRLLDASRALSAAQLQATVPGTYGSVHHTLWHIVACEERYVALLTNEWPERPLGELRRAPPLDDLVVSARRTGMALLRAAREANPGRVLRGVWQGRPYAFPVAVPLVQAITHGAEHRAQVAVVLSRQGVTPPERDGWAYHAAGGLRA
;
A
#
# COMPACT_ATOMS: atom_id res chain seq x y z
N MET A 1 42.07 -1.67 -3.43
CA MET A 1 40.61 -1.46 -3.38
C MET A 1 40.11 -2.18 -2.14
N THR A 2 39.84 -1.48 -1.06
CA THR A 2 39.32 -2.09 0.17
C THR A 2 37.84 -2.41 -0.05
N ALA A 3 37.49 -3.69 -0.10
CA ALA A 3 36.10 -4.11 -0.05
C ALA A 3 35.50 -3.61 1.27
N SER A 4 34.55 -2.68 1.18
CA SER A 4 33.82 -2.19 2.35
C SER A 4 33.06 -3.37 2.95
N THR A 5 33.20 -3.58 4.26
CA THR A 5 32.44 -4.62 4.98
C THR A 5 30.94 -4.35 4.80
N PRO A 6 30.12 -5.36 4.43
CA PRO A 6 28.69 -5.19 4.30
C PRO A 6 28.10 -4.71 5.63
N ARG A 7 27.22 -3.70 5.58
CA ARG A 7 26.52 -3.23 6.77
C ARG A 7 25.60 -4.33 7.29
N GLU A 8 25.63 -4.58 8.59
CA GLU A 8 24.68 -5.49 9.25
C GLU A 8 23.24 -4.98 9.08
N VAL A 9 22.35 -5.85 8.60
CA VAL A 9 20.93 -5.57 8.40
C VAL A 9 20.15 -6.07 9.61
N THR A 10 19.43 -5.17 10.27
CA THR A 10 18.62 -5.51 11.45
C THR A 10 17.19 -5.89 11.06
N VAL A 11 16.46 -6.52 11.98
CA VAL A 11 15.00 -6.77 11.80
C VAL A 11 14.24 -5.46 11.58
N SER A 12 14.66 -4.36 12.23
CA SER A 12 14.04 -3.04 12.03
C SER A 12 14.28 -2.49 10.62
N ASP A 13 15.45 -2.74 10.04
CA ASP A 13 15.74 -2.40 8.65
C ASP A 13 14.82 -3.20 7.70
N VAL A 14 14.66 -4.51 7.92
CA VAL A 14 13.74 -5.35 7.13
C VAL A 14 12.30 -4.84 7.21
N ILE A 15 11.81 -4.48 8.41
CA ILE A 15 10.46 -3.92 8.57
C ILE A 15 10.32 -2.62 7.79
N SER A 16 11.29 -1.70 7.90
CA SER A 16 11.26 -0.44 7.13
C SER A 16 11.21 -0.70 5.63
N GLU A 17 11.82 -1.78 5.16
CA GLU A 17 11.88 -2.13 3.75
C GLU A 17 10.60 -2.78 3.26
N LEU A 18 9.85 -3.48 4.12
CA LEU A 18 8.48 -3.91 3.80
C LEU A 18 7.57 -2.70 3.51
N PHE A 19 7.71 -1.60 4.25
CA PHE A 19 6.93 -0.38 3.99
C PHE A 19 7.40 0.37 2.74
N ARG A 20 8.71 0.43 2.48
CA ARG A 20 9.23 1.00 1.21
C ARG A 20 8.79 0.17 0.01
N HIS A 21 8.85 -1.16 0.12
CA HIS A 21 8.35 -2.10 -0.87
C HIS A 21 6.85 -1.90 -1.10
N ASN A 22 6.05 -1.80 -0.05
CA ASN A 22 4.60 -1.57 -0.16
C ASN A 22 4.28 -0.28 -0.94
N LEU A 23 4.95 0.82 -0.60
CA LEU A 23 4.83 2.08 -1.35
C LEU A 23 5.26 1.91 -2.81
N TRP A 24 6.43 1.32 -3.06
CA TRP A 24 6.93 1.09 -4.42
C TRP A 24 5.97 0.23 -5.25
N ALA A 25 5.42 -0.83 -4.66
CA ALA A 25 4.48 -1.73 -5.33
C ALA A 25 3.15 -1.04 -5.68
N ASN A 26 2.65 -0.16 -4.79
CA ASN A 26 1.48 0.67 -5.08
C ASN A 26 1.75 1.61 -6.25
N LEU A 27 2.84 2.37 -6.21
CA LEU A 27 3.18 3.33 -7.26
C LEU A 27 3.42 2.64 -8.59
N ARG A 28 4.16 1.53 -8.61
CA ARG A 28 4.43 0.76 -9.83
C ARG A 28 3.16 0.25 -10.50
N LEU A 29 2.17 -0.17 -9.71
CA LEU A 29 0.89 -0.62 -10.25
C LEU A 29 0.03 0.54 -10.74
N LEU A 30 -0.05 1.64 -9.98
CA LEU A 30 -0.75 2.86 -10.38
C LEU A 30 -0.15 3.45 -11.68
N ASP A 31 1.17 3.50 -11.79
CA ASP A 31 1.87 3.99 -12.97
C ASP A 31 1.60 3.11 -14.20
N ALA A 32 1.64 1.78 -14.04
CA ALA A 32 1.29 0.85 -15.12
C ALA A 32 -0.18 0.97 -15.55
N SER A 33 -1.09 1.27 -14.60
CA SER A 33 -2.51 1.46 -14.89
C SER A 33 -2.81 2.68 -15.75
N ARG A 34 -1.89 3.65 -15.90
CA ARG A 34 -2.05 4.78 -16.83
C ARG A 34 -2.09 4.37 -18.31
N ALA A 35 -1.48 3.25 -18.66
CA ALA A 35 -1.47 2.74 -20.04
C ALA A 35 -2.74 1.95 -20.40
N LEU A 36 -3.63 1.72 -19.43
CA LEU A 36 -4.86 0.95 -19.65
C LEU A 36 -5.94 1.81 -20.28
N SER A 37 -6.72 1.21 -21.17
CA SER A 37 -7.97 1.80 -21.63
C SER A 37 -8.98 1.95 -20.49
N ALA A 38 -9.97 2.83 -20.67
CA ALA A 38 -11.07 2.99 -19.72
C ALA A 38 -11.82 1.66 -19.46
N ALA A 39 -12.01 0.84 -20.50
CA ALA A 39 -12.62 -0.48 -20.37
C ALA A 39 -11.77 -1.41 -19.49
N GLN A 40 -10.44 -1.42 -19.68
CA GLN A 40 -9.55 -2.25 -18.87
C GLN A 40 -9.45 -1.79 -17.41
N LEU A 41 -9.53 -0.48 -17.15
CA LEU A 41 -9.60 0.07 -15.80
C LEU A 41 -10.89 -0.32 -15.07
N GLN A 42 -11.99 -0.47 -15.80
CA GLN A 42 -13.29 -0.82 -15.24
C GLN A 42 -13.60 -2.32 -15.26
N ALA A 43 -12.77 -3.14 -15.89
CA ALA A 43 -12.94 -4.58 -15.92
C ALA A 43 -12.86 -5.21 -14.53
N THR A 44 -13.64 -6.25 -14.31
CA THR A 44 -13.73 -7.02 -13.06
C THR A 44 -13.59 -8.51 -13.35
N VAL A 45 -13.20 -9.28 -12.34
CA VAL A 45 -13.22 -10.75 -12.38
C VAL A 45 -13.95 -11.27 -11.14
N PRO A 46 -14.91 -12.21 -11.25
CA PRO A 46 -15.57 -12.79 -10.09
C PRO A 46 -14.58 -13.31 -9.05
N GLY A 47 -14.83 -13.00 -7.77
CA GLY A 47 -13.92 -13.34 -6.67
C GLY A 47 -12.80 -12.33 -6.40
N THR A 48 -12.67 -11.28 -7.22
CA THR A 48 -11.79 -10.13 -6.92
C THR A 48 -12.60 -8.99 -6.28
N TYR A 49 -11.92 -8.05 -5.61
CA TYR A 49 -12.59 -6.96 -4.88
C TYR A 49 -13.49 -6.08 -5.75
N GLY A 50 -13.06 -5.77 -6.97
CA GLY A 50 -13.76 -4.84 -7.84
C GLY A 50 -13.00 -4.62 -9.13
N SER A 51 -13.23 -3.47 -9.77
CA SER A 51 -12.48 -3.10 -10.96
C SER A 51 -11.04 -2.75 -10.62
N VAL A 52 -10.14 -2.78 -11.60
CA VAL A 52 -8.73 -2.36 -11.41
C VAL A 52 -8.68 -1.00 -10.72
N HIS A 53 -9.43 -0.02 -11.21
CA HIS A 53 -9.46 1.33 -10.66
C HIS A 53 -10.05 1.37 -9.25
N HIS A 54 -11.15 0.65 -9.00
CA HIS A 54 -11.77 0.62 -7.68
C HIS A 54 -10.86 -0.06 -6.64
N THR A 55 -10.20 -1.16 -7.00
CA THR A 55 -9.27 -1.86 -6.10
C THR A 55 -8.06 -0.99 -5.77
N LEU A 56 -7.50 -0.26 -6.75
CA LEU A 56 -6.40 0.69 -6.50
C LEU A 56 -6.81 1.83 -5.57
N TRP A 57 -8.00 2.41 -5.80
CA TRP A 57 -8.55 3.41 -4.90
C TRP A 57 -8.76 2.85 -3.48
N HIS A 58 -9.29 1.63 -3.37
CA HIS A 58 -9.53 0.97 -2.09
C HIS A 58 -8.23 0.77 -1.28
N ILE A 59 -7.14 0.33 -1.92
CA ILE A 59 -5.84 0.18 -1.27
C ILE A 59 -5.41 1.51 -0.63
N VAL A 60 -5.39 2.60 -1.41
CA VAL A 60 -4.91 3.91 -0.93
C VAL A 60 -5.84 4.49 0.14
N ALA A 61 -7.16 4.35 -0.02
CA ALA A 61 -8.14 4.79 0.97
C ALA A 61 -8.00 4.04 2.31
N CYS A 62 -7.66 2.74 2.28
CA CYS A 62 -7.39 1.99 3.49
C CYS A 62 -6.07 2.40 4.15
N GLU A 63 -5.02 2.69 3.37
CA GLU A 63 -3.79 3.25 3.92
C GLU A 63 -4.00 4.62 4.58
N GLU A 64 -4.85 5.50 4.03
CA GLU A 64 -5.23 6.75 4.70
C GLU A 64 -5.82 6.49 6.08
N ARG A 65 -6.74 5.53 6.19
CA ARG A 65 -7.33 5.14 7.48
C ARG A 65 -6.29 4.56 8.44
N TYR A 66 -5.35 3.75 7.95
CA TYR A 66 -4.28 3.21 8.81
C TYR A 66 -3.36 4.31 9.31
N VAL A 67 -2.98 5.26 8.46
CA VAL A 67 -2.21 6.45 8.85
C VAL A 67 -2.98 7.24 9.91
N ALA A 68 -4.27 7.47 9.71
CA ALA A 68 -5.09 8.20 10.68
C ALA A 68 -5.21 7.47 12.02
N LEU A 69 -5.32 6.13 12.04
CA LEU A 69 -5.29 5.34 13.27
C LEU A 69 -3.95 5.48 14.02
N LEU A 70 -2.84 5.63 13.29
CA LEU A 70 -1.50 5.69 13.85
C LEU A 70 -1.14 7.09 14.37
N THR A 71 -1.59 8.12 13.65
CA THR A 71 -1.19 9.53 13.83
C THR A 71 -2.28 10.40 14.45
N ASN A 72 -3.53 9.94 14.44
CA ASN A 72 -4.72 10.72 14.76
C ASN A 72 -4.96 11.92 13.82
N GLU A 73 -4.40 11.87 12.60
CA GLU A 73 -4.55 12.89 11.58
C GLU A 73 -5.34 12.35 10.38
N TRP A 74 -6.41 13.04 10.00
CA TRP A 74 -7.20 12.74 8.81
C TRP A 74 -6.97 13.80 7.73
N PRO A 75 -6.93 13.42 6.43
CA PRO A 75 -7.05 14.40 5.37
C PRO A 75 -8.41 15.09 5.45
N GLU A 76 -8.49 16.36 5.03
CA GLU A 76 -9.75 17.13 4.99
C GLU A 76 -10.86 16.43 4.18
N ARG A 77 -10.46 15.68 3.15
CA ARG A 77 -11.35 14.91 2.30
C ARG A 77 -10.85 13.47 2.16
N PRO A 78 -11.26 12.56 3.05
CA PRO A 78 -10.84 11.17 3.02
C PRO A 78 -11.28 10.46 1.73
N LEU A 79 -10.38 9.69 1.13
CA LEU A 79 -10.67 8.94 -0.09
C LEU A 79 -11.79 7.93 0.12
N GLY A 80 -11.90 7.34 1.31
CA GLY A 80 -12.95 6.37 1.65
C GLY A 80 -14.37 6.94 1.69
N GLU A 81 -14.52 8.27 1.70
CA GLU A 81 -15.81 8.96 1.73
C GLU A 81 -16.28 9.44 0.35
N LEU A 82 -15.42 9.29 -0.67
CA LEU A 82 -15.78 9.67 -2.03
C LEU A 82 -16.83 8.71 -2.61
N ARG A 83 -17.77 9.25 -3.40
CA ARG A 83 -18.81 8.46 -4.08
C ARG A 83 -18.31 7.74 -5.34
N ARG A 84 -17.16 8.16 -5.88
CA ARG A 84 -16.56 7.66 -7.11
C ARG A 84 -15.04 7.68 -6.97
N ALA A 85 -14.38 6.72 -7.62
CA ALA A 85 -12.94 6.66 -7.65
C ALA A 85 -12.36 7.95 -8.25
N PRO A 86 -11.38 8.59 -7.59
CA PRO A 86 -10.71 9.76 -8.15
C PRO A 86 -9.77 9.34 -9.30
N PRO A 87 -9.31 10.30 -10.12
CA PRO A 87 -8.25 10.07 -11.11
C PRO A 87 -7.03 9.32 -10.55
N LEU A 88 -6.36 8.53 -11.39
CA LEU A 88 -5.17 7.78 -10.99
C LEU A 88 -4.05 8.68 -10.44
N ASP A 89 -3.92 9.91 -10.96
CA ASP A 89 -2.89 10.85 -10.49
C ASP A 89 -3.14 11.32 -9.05
N ASP A 90 -4.40 11.51 -8.66
CA ASP A 90 -4.79 11.83 -7.28
C ASP A 90 -4.48 10.65 -6.34
N LEU A 91 -4.68 9.42 -6.83
CA LEU A 91 -4.29 8.21 -6.10
C LEU A 91 -2.78 8.09 -5.94
N VAL A 92 -1.99 8.50 -6.95
CA VAL A 92 -0.51 8.52 -6.85
C VAL A 92 -0.04 9.52 -5.81
N VAL A 93 -0.60 10.72 -5.77
CA VAL A 93 -0.28 11.72 -4.74
C VAL A 93 -0.60 11.17 -3.35
N SER A 94 -1.79 10.59 -3.21
CA SER A 94 -2.25 10.03 -1.93
C SER A 94 -1.41 8.83 -1.50
N ALA A 95 -1.06 7.91 -2.41
CA ALA A 95 -0.20 6.76 -2.15
C ALA A 95 1.20 7.17 -1.69
N ARG A 96 1.79 8.21 -2.30
CA ARG A 96 3.08 8.77 -1.83
C ARG A 96 2.98 9.29 -0.40
N ARG A 97 1.92 10.05 -0.10
CA ARG A 97 1.68 10.59 1.23
C ARG A 97 1.51 9.48 2.27
N THR A 98 0.62 8.52 2.01
CA THR A 98 0.32 7.43 2.94
C THR A 98 1.50 6.50 3.13
N GLY A 99 2.17 6.07 2.05
CA GLY A 99 3.32 5.18 2.15
C GLY A 99 4.49 5.80 2.91
N MET A 100 4.76 7.10 2.72
CA MET A 100 5.79 7.80 3.50
C MET A 100 5.40 7.94 4.97
N ALA A 101 4.13 8.17 5.28
CA ALA A 101 3.64 8.23 6.66
C ALA A 101 3.71 6.87 7.36
N LEU A 102 3.33 5.78 6.67
CA LEU A 102 3.44 4.42 7.18
C LEU A 102 4.90 4.03 7.42
N LEU A 103 5.81 4.39 6.52
CA LEU A 103 7.25 4.17 6.72
C LEU A 103 7.79 4.90 7.96
N ARG A 104 7.39 6.16 8.18
CA ARG A 104 7.76 6.89 9.41
C ARG A 104 7.19 6.22 10.65
N ALA A 105 5.89 5.89 10.63
CA ALA A 105 5.23 5.21 11.73
C ALA A 105 5.92 3.87 12.06
N ALA A 106 6.33 3.10 11.06
CA ALA A 106 7.02 1.82 11.27
C ALA A 106 8.40 1.97 11.95
N ARG A 107 9.06 3.12 11.80
CA ARG A 107 10.36 3.42 12.44
C ARG A 107 10.22 3.95 13.85
N GLU A 108 9.19 4.74 14.09
CA GLU A 108 9.06 5.56 15.31
C GLU A 108 8.07 4.95 16.32
N ALA A 109 7.16 4.08 15.88
CA ALA A 109 6.09 3.59 16.74
C ALA A 109 6.56 2.58 17.78
N ASN A 110 5.98 2.68 18.98
CA ASN A 110 5.93 1.56 19.92
C ASN A 110 4.85 0.56 19.46
N PRO A 111 5.21 -0.65 18.97
CA PRO A 111 4.25 -1.60 18.41
C PRO A 111 3.24 -2.12 19.45
N GLY A 112 3.61 -2.12 20.74
CA GLY A 112 2.74 -2.56 21.83
C GLY A 112 1.76 -1.50 22.34
N ARG A 113 1.90 -0.23 21.92
CA ARG A 113 0.96 0.83 22.30
C ARG A 113 -0.44 0.46 21.82
N VAL A 114 -1.43 0.51 22.71
CA VAL A 114 -2.82 0.19 22.37
C VAL A 114 -3.52 1.42 21.80
N LEU A 115 -4.04 1.29 20.58
CA LEU A 115 -4.95 2.23 19.95
C LEU A 115 -6.38 1.93 20.42
N ARG A 116 -7.15 2.99 20.71
CA ARG A 116 -8.53 2.89 21.19
C ARG A 116 -9.41 3.89 20.45
N GLY A 117 -10.66 3.52 20.21
CA GLY A 117 -11.64 4.41 19.60
C GLY A 117 -12.97 3.70 19.38
N VAL A 118 -13.85 4.32 18.58
CA VAL A 118 -15.14 3.76 18.18
C VAL A 118 -15.22 3.75 16.67
N TRP A 119 -15.59 2.62 16.09
CA TRP A 119 -15.80 2.46 14.65
C TRP A 119 -17.18 1.85 14.40
N GLN A 120 -18.02 2.53 13.62
CA GLN A 120 -19.40 2.11 13.34
C GLN A 120 -20.18 1.77 14.62
N GLY A 121 -20.05 2.62 15.64
CA GLY A 121 -20.70 2.44 16.95
C GLY A 121 -20.11 1.33 17.83
N ARG A 122 -19.06 0.63 17.39
CA ARG A 122 -18.41 -0.43 18.18
C ARG A 122 -17.05 0.05 18.71
N PRO A 123 -16.78 -0.06 20.02
CA PRO A 123 -15.47 0.25 20.55
C PRO A 123 -14.42 -0.73 20.01
N TYR A 124 -13.20 -0.26 19.80
CA TYR A 124 -12.06 -1.09 19.46
C TYR A 124 -10.87 -0.81 20.39
N ALA A 125 -10.05 -1.84 20.59
CA ALA A 125 -8.76 -1.75 21.25
C ALA A 125 -7.80 -2.76 20.62
N PHE A 126 -6.71 -2.31 20.02
CA PHE A 126 -5.69 -3.17 19.42
C PHE A 126 -4.31 -2.50 19.42
N PRO A 127 -3.20 -3.25 19.41
CA PRO A 127 -1.87 -2.66 19.39
C PRO A 127 -1.58 -1.97 18.05
N VAL A 128 -0.70 -0.97 18.07
CA VAL A 128 -0.18 -0.28 16.86
C VAL A 128 0.36 -1.26 15.82
N ALA A 129 0.89 -2.41 16.24
CA ALA A 129 1.31 -3.47 15.34
C ALA A 129 0.21 -3.93 14.35
N VAL A 130 -1.07 -3.90 14.74
CA VAL A 130 -2.19 -4.37 13.89
C VAL A 130 -2.32 -3.56 12.59
N PRO A 131 -2.54 -2.23 12.60
CA PRO A 131 -2.62 -1.47 11.35
C PRO A 131 -1.32 -1.48 10.54
N LEU A 132 -0.16 -1.62 11.17
CA LEU A 132 1.13 -1.75 10.47
C LEU A 132 1.22 -3.05 9.67
N VAL A 133 0.91 -4.19 10.29
CA VAL A 133 0.85 -5.49 9.59
C VAL A 133 -0.24 -5.47 8.52
N GLN A 134 -1.42 -4.96 8.86
CA GLN A 134 -2.57 -4.87 7.96
C GLN A 134 -2.22 -4.09 6.70
N ALA A 135 -1.52 -2.96 6.78
CA ALA A 135 -1.18 -2.16 5.61
C ALA A 135 -0.38 -2.95 4.57
N ILE A 136 0.56 -3.79 5.01
CA ILE A 136 1.39 -4.61 4.13
C ILE A 136 0.57 -5.77 3.54
N THR A 137 -0.14 -6.53 4.38
CA THR A 137 -0.88 -7.73 3.93
C THR A 137 -2.08 -7.37 3.05
N HIS A 138 -2.90 -6.40 3.48
CA HIS A 138 -4.05 -5.91 2.73
C HIS A 138 -3.65 -5.37 1.36
N GLY A 139 -2.59 -4.56 1.31
CA GLY A 139 -2.05 -4.05 0.06
C GLY A 139 -1.62 -5.18 -0.86
N ALA A 140 -0.89 -6.17 -0.34
CA ALA A 140 -0.42 -7.31 -1.15
C ALA A 140 -1.57 -8.15 -1.71
N GLU A 141 -2.57 -8.48 -0.90
CA GLU A 141 -3.75 -9.24 -1.29
C GLU A 141 -4.51 -8.56 -2.44
N HIS A 142 -4.82 -7.27 -2.30
CA HIS A 142 -5.55 -6.56 -3.35
C HIS A 142 -4.72 -6.29 -4.60
N ARG A 143 -3.40 -6.06 -4.49
CA ARG A 143 -2.53 -5.98 -5.67
C ARG A 143 -2.48 -7.30 -6.43
N ALA A 144 -2.54 -8.45 -5.74
CA ALA A 144 -2.64 -9.76 -6.39
C ALA A 144 -3.98 -9.91 -7.14
N GLN A 145 -5.09 -9.44 -6.57
CA GLN A 145 -6.38 -9.42 -7.26
C GLN A 145 -6.35 -8.55 -8.53
N VAL A 146 -5.74 -7.36 -8.48
CA VAL A 146 -5.54 -6.53 -9.69
C VAL A 146 -4.73 -7.28 -10.74
N ALA A 147 -3.67 -8.01 -10.33
CA ALA A 147 -2.88 -8.81 -11.25
C ALA A 147 -3.73 -9.86 -11.98
N VAL A 148 -4.62 -10.55 -11.26
CA VAL A 148 -5.59 -11.50 -11.85
C VAL A 148 -6.49 -10.81 -12.88
N VAL A 149 -7.05 -9.64 -12.54
CA VAL A 149 -7.92 -8.88 -13.44
C VAL A 149 -7.17 -8.44 -14.71
N LEU A 150 -5.92 -7.99 -14.59
CA LEU A 150 -5.09 -7.61 -15.74
C LEU A 150 -4.77 -8.83 -16.63
N SER A 151 -4.33 -9.94 -16.03
CA SER A 151 -3.99 -11.15 -16.77
C SER A 151 -5.18 -11.74 -17.53
N ARG A 152 -6.40 -11.68 -16.97
CA ARG A 152 -7.62 -12.14 -17.64
C ARG A 152 -7.97 -11.33 -18.89
N GLN A 153 -7.39 -10.15 -19.04
CA GLN A 153 -7.56 -9.27 -20.21
C GLN A 153 -6.36 -9.33 -21.17
N GLY A 154 -5.43 -10.26 -20.97
CA GLY A 154 -4.21 -10.36 -21.78
C GLY A 154 -3.16 -9.28 -21.46
N VAL A 155 -3.32 -8.53 -20.36
CA VAL A 155 -2.33 -7.55 -19.91
C VAL A 155 -1.39 -8.20 -18.91
N THR A 156 -0.09 -8.16 -19.18
CA THR A 156 0.92 -8.62 -18.23
C THR A 156 1.04 -7.63 -17.07
N PRO A 157 0.69 -8.01 -15.83
CA PRO A 157 0.87 -7.13 -14.68
C PRO A 157 2.36 -6.92 -14.40
N PRO A 158 2.80 -5.72 -13.95
CA PRO A 158 4.21 -5.50 -13.64
C PRO A 158 4.67 -6.41 -12.50
N GLU A 159 5.93 -6.86 -12.50
CA GLU A 159 6.47 -7.58 -11.33
C GLU A 159 6.55 -6.66 -10.11
N ARG A 160 6.23 -7.21 -8.93
CA ARG A 160 6.13 -6.45 -7.66
C ARG A 160 6.66 -7.24 -6.46
N ASP A 161 7.35 -8.35 -6.67
CA ASP A 161 7.95 -9.12 -5.58
C ASP A 161 9.24 -8.47 -5.04
N GLY A 162 9.86 -9.10 -4.05
CA GLY A 162 11.10 -8.62 -3.44
C GLY A 162 12.30 -8.63 -4.39
N TRP A 163 12.34 -9.53 -5.37
CA TRP A 163 13.42 -9.62 -6.36
C TRP A 163 13.34 -8.46 -7.35
N ALA A 164 12.15 -8.20 -7.87
CA ALA A 164 11.87 -7.04 -8.73
C ALA A 164 12.11 -5.72 -7.98
N TYR A 165 11.79 -5.68 -6.69
CA TYR A 165 12.10 -4.52 -5.85
C TYR A 165 13.60 -4.31 -5.68
N HIS A 166 14.36 -5.38 -5.44
CA HIS A 166 15.82 -5.33 -5.36
C HIS A 166 16.44 -4.84 -6.67
N ALA A 167 15.99 -5.39 -7.81
CA ALA A 167 16.42 -4.95 -9.14
C ALA A 167 16.09 -3.46 -9.41
N ALA A 168 15.01 -2.94 -8.83
CA ALA A 168 14.65 -1.52 -8.87
C ALA A 168 15.46 -0.63 -7.90
N GLY A 169 16.45 -1.20 -7.20
CA GLY A 169 17.32 -0.50 -6.27
C GLY A 169 16.90 -0.55 -4.81
N GLY A 170 15.94 -1.41 -4.46
CA GLY A 170 15.55 -1.76 -3.09
C GLY A 170 16.54 -2.70 -2.39
N LEU A 171 16.55 -2.67 -1.05
CA LEU A 171 17.57 -3.25 -0.16
C LEU A 171 18.89 -3.64 -0.84
N ARG A 172 19.66 -2.59 -1.15
CA ARG A 172 21.04 -2.69 -1.64
C ARG A 172 21.95 -3.28 -0.56
N ALA A 173 22.95 -4.03 -1.01
CA ALA A 173 24.10 -4.46 -0.20
C ALA A 173 25.05 -3.29 0.08
#